data_AF-A0A7X8ZBU9-F1
#
_entry.id   AF-A0A7X8ZBU9-F1
#
_cell.length_a   1.000
_cell.length_b   1.000
_cell.length_c   1.000
_cell.angle_alpha   90.00
_cell.angle_beta   90.00
_cell.angle_gamma   90.00
#
_symmetry.space_group_name_H-M   'P 1'
#
loop_
_entity.id
_entity.type
_entity.pdbx_description
1 polymer ?
#
loop_
_entity_poly.entity_id
_entity_poly.type
_entity_poly.pdbx_seq_one_letter_code
_entity_poly.pdbx_strand_id
1 'polypeptide(L)'
;MKRSLAIFLVVVLSLFLVGCAGKPGPENTKKKEAVGTSSENTVAPTPEPTPTPNPEEKTPSEKTKYIANKNTKKFHYSHCSSVKTMKESNKWHFEGTRDELIAQGYAPCKICKP
;
A
#
# COMPACT_ATOMS: atom_id res chain seq x y z
N MET A 1 42.52 14.84 -48.89
CA MET A 1 43.31 13.72 -48.34
C MET A 1 42.43 13.00 -47.30
N LYS A 2 42.15 11.71 -47.52
CA LYS A 2 41.81 10.65 -46.54
C LYS A 2 40.57 10.92 -45.66
N ARG A 3 39.33 10.52 -46.02
CA ARG A 3 38.75 9.16 -46.14
C ARG A 3 39.05 8.24 -44.93
N SER A 4 38.01 7.98 -44.11
CA SER A 4 37.65 6.67 -43.53
C SER A 4 36.29 6.83 -42.84
N LEU A 5 35.16 6.39 -43.43
CA LEU A 5 34.71 4.99 -43.61
C LEU A 5 34.39 4.37 -42.25
N ALA A 6 33.14 4.47 -41.80
CA ALA A 6 32.12 3.44 -41.96
C ALA A 6 32.50 2.11 -41.28
N ILE A 7 31.96 1.93 -40.07
CA ILE A 7 31.71 0.64 -39.43
C ILE A 7 30.20 0.71 -39.10
N PHE A 8 29.31 0.59 -40.10
CA PHE A 8 28.60 -0.64 -40.45
C PHE A 8 28.21 -1.56 -39.28
N LEU A 9 26.90 -1.72 -39.13
CA LEU A 9 26.22 -2.99 -38.89
C LEU A 9 26.37 -3.68 -37.53
N VAL A 10 25.55 -3.25 -36.57
CA VAL A 10 24.69 -4.20 -35.85
C VAL A 10 23.25 -3.71 -35.93
N VAL A 11 22.57 -4.17 -36.98
CA VAL A 11 21.10 -4.27 -37.07
C VAL A 11 20.64 -5.18 -35.94
N VAL A 12 19.53 -4.82 -35.28
CA VAL A 12 18.42 -5.66 -34.78
C VAL A 12 17.60 -4.71 -33.89
N LEU A 13 16.54 -4.10 -34.44
CA LEU A 13 15.18 -4.59 -34.22
C LEU A 13 14.83 -4.45 -32.73
N SER A 14 14.04 -3.45 -32.32
CA SER A 14 12.61 -3.68 -32.33
C SER A 14 11.86 -2.40 -31.95
N LEU A 15 10.77 -2.17 -32.69
CA LEU A 15 9.74 -1.20 -32.43
C LEU A 15 9.18 -1.35 -31.02
N PHE A 16 9.13 -0.27 -30.27
CA PHE A 16 8.12 -0.11 -29.21
C PHE A 16 7.26 1.11 -29.52
N LEU A 17 6.44 0.96 -30.58
CA LEU A 17 5.12 1.58 -30.61
C LEU A 17 4.25 0.79 -29.64
N VAL A 18 4.08 1.31 -28.42
CA VAL A 18 3.02 0.84 -27.53
C VAL A 18 2.07 2.00 -27.30
N GLY A 19 0.94 1.91 -28.01
CA GLY A 19 -0.18 2.82 -27.86
C GLY A 19 -0.86 2.63 -26.50
N CYS A 20 -1.26 3.74 -25.89
CA CYS A 20 -2.15 3.76 -24.74
C CYS A 20 -3.59 3.94 -25.25
N ALA A 21 -4.29 2.83 -25.47
CA ALA A 21 -5.76 2.81 -25.58
C ALA A 21 -6.30 1.90 -24.48
N GLY A 22 -7.07 2.47 -23.54
CA GLY A 22 -7.70 1.73 -22.46
C GLY A 22 -8.51 2.62 -21.51
N LYS A 23 -9.74 2.95 -21.93
CA LYS A 23 -10.93 3.07 -21.04
C LYS A 23 -11.59 1.67 -21.02
N PRO A 24 -12.40 1.22 -20.03
CA PRO A 24 -13.40 1.99 -19.26
C PRO A 24 -13.49 1.62 -17.75
N GLY A 25 -14.44 2.24 -17.03
CA GLY A 25 -14.71 2.07 -15.59
C GLY A 25 -15.27 0.70 -15.18
N PRO A 26 -15.65 0.54 -13.89
CA PRO A 26 -17.10 0.58 -13.63
C PRO A 26 -17.51 1.35 -12.37
N GLU A 27 -18.60 2.09 -12.55
CA GLU A 27 -19.65 2.40 -11.59
C GLU A 27 -20.09 1.14 -10.82
N ASN A 28 -20.20 1.24 -9.48
CA ASN A 28 -21.11 0.38 -8.73
C ASN A 28 -21.66 1.09 -7.49
N THR A 29 -22.91 1.48 -7.64
CA THR A 29 -23.94 1.74 -6.65
C THR A 29 -24.03 0.59 -5.63
N LYS A 30 -24.39 0.89 -4.38
CA LYS A 30 -25.39 0.18 -3.54
C LYS A 30 -25.00 0.12 -2.04
N LYS A 31 -25.59 1.08 -1.30
CA LYS A 31 -26.49 0.86 -0.15
C LYS A 31 -26.13 -0.34 0.74
N LYS A 32 -25.74 -0.06 1.99
CA LYS A 32 -26.58 -0.34 3.18
C LYS A 32 -25.80 -0.08 4.48
N GLU A 33 -26.22 0.97 5.18
CA GLU A 33 -26.13 1.10 6.63
C GLU A 33 -27.20 0.20 7.26
N ALA A 34 -26.87 -0.43 8.39
CA ALA A 34 -27.71 -0.48 9.59
C ALA A 34 -27.11 -1.44 10.62
N VAL A 35 -26.87 -0.90 11.82
CA VAL A 35 -27.17 -1.48 13.16
C VAL A 35 -26.43 -2.78 13.52
N GLY A 36 -25.75 -2.93 14.65
CA GLY A 36 -25.72 -2.18 15.89
C GLY A 36 -25.52 -3.15 17.06
N THR A 37 -24.78 -2.68 18.07
CA THR A 37 -25.03 -2.95 19.50
C THR A 37 -24.56 -4.23 20.21
N SER A 38 -24.07 -3.96 21.43
CA SER A 38 -23.88 -4.75 22.67
C SER A 38 -22.57 -5.53 22.83
N SER A 39 -21.69 -5.14 23.78
CA SER A 39 -21.78 -5.28 25.26
C SER A 39 -21.61 -6.74 25.70
N GLU A 40 -20.97 -7.12 26.80
CA GLU A 40 -20.12 -6.50 27.80
C GLU A 40 -19.68 -7.67 28.73
N ASN A 41 -18.43 -7.65 29.18
CA ASN A 41 -17.92 -8.11 30.48
C ASN A 41 -17.93 -9.58 30.99
N THR A 42 -16.81 -9.84 31.71
CA THR A 42 -16.66 -10.66 32.94
C THR A 42 -16.44 -12.17 32.71
N VAL A 43 -15.42 -12.87 33.23
CA VAL A 43 -14.77 -12.91 34.56
C VAL A 43 -13.33 -13.53 34.44
N ALA A 44 -12.40 -13.15 35.33
CA ALA A 44 -11.12 -13.85 35.64
C ALA A 44 -11.23 -14.56 37.02
N PRO A 45 -10.47 -15.61 37.43
CA PRO A 45 -8.99 -15.68 37.34
C PRO A 45 -8.29 -17.10 37.34
N THR A 46 -6.95 -17.08 37.20
CA THR A 46 -5.91 -18.04 37.74
C THR A 46 -5.70 -19.41 37.05
N PRO A 47 -4.48 -20.02 36.99
CA PRO A 47 -3.08 -19.55 37.11
C PRO A 47 -2.23 -19.75 35.82
N GLU A 48 -1.08 -19.08 35.77
CA GLU A 48 -0.01 -19.19 34.75
C GLU A 48 0.46 -20.63 34.45
N PRO A 49 0.59 -20.96 33.15
CA PRO A 49 1.74 -21.68 32.64
C PRO A 49 2.61 -20.75 31.78
N THR A 50 3.91 -20.74 32.06
CA THR A 50 5.00 -20.16 31.27
C THR A 50 4.76 -20.28 29.75
N PRO A 51 4.75 -19.17 28.97
CA PRO A 51 4.62 -19.27 27.52
C PRO A 51 5.96 -19.71 26.90
N THR A 52 6.02 -20.98 26.50
CA THR A 52 6.86 -21.47 25.40
C THR A 52 6.65 -20.58 24.17
N PRO A 53 7.70 -20.17 23.42
CA PRO A 53 7.54 -19.37 22.21
C PRO A 53 6.78 -20.19 21.15
N ASN A 54 5.49 -19.90 21.02
CA ASN A 54 4.65 -20.40 19.94
C ASN A 54 5.17 -19.78 18.62
N PRO A 55 5.42 -20.56 17.56
CA PRO A 55 5.69 -19.99 16.24
C PRO A 55 4.55 -19.03 15.88
N GLU A 56 4.87 -17.74 15.71
CA GLU A 56 3.93 -16.75 15.20
C GLU A 56 3.35 -17.25 13.88
N GLU A 57 2.13 -17.76 13.93
CA GLU A 57 1.32 -18.06 12.77
C GLU A 57 1.03 -16.72 12.09
N LYS A 58 1.91 -16.37 11.16
CA LYS A 58 1.84 -15.16 10.35
C LYS A 58 0.61 -15.30 9.46
N THR A 59 -0.54 -14.85 9.97
CA THR A 59 -1.76 -14.76 9.18
C THR A 59 -1.44 -13.98 7.90
N PRO A 60 -1.96 -14.41 6.73
CA PRO A 60 -1.70 -13.71 5.48
C PRO A 60 -2.16 -12.25 5.60
N SER A 61 -1.21 -11.34 5.76
CA SER A 61 -1.48 -9.91 5.91
C SER A 61 -2.04 -9.42 4.58
N GLU A 62 -3.29 -8.94 4.59
CA GLU A 62 -4.03 -8.60 3.38
C GLU A 62 -3.38 -7.41 2.67
N LYS A 63 -3.13 -7.57 1.37
CA LYS A 63 -2.60 -6.48 0.53
C LYS A 63 -3.65 -5.39 0.41
N THR A 64 -3.29 -4.18 0.82
CA THR A 64 -4.15 -3.00 0.86
C THR A 64 -3.46 -1.82 0.18
N LYS A 65 -4.24 -0.86 -0.32
CA LYS A 65 -3.74 0.38 -0.89
C LYS A 65 -3.63 1.47 0.19
N TYR A 66 -2.42 1.97 0.39
CA TYR A 66 -2.09 3.05 1.31
C TYR A 66 -1.54 4.26 0.57
N ILE A 67 -1.60 5.42 1.22
CA ILE A 67 -0.92 6.64 0.79
C ILE A 67 0.10 7.00 1.87
N ALA A 68 1.37 6.78 1.57
CA ALA A 68 2.50 7.11 2.44
C ALA A 68 3.03 8.52 2.16
N ASN A 69 3.38 9.25 3.22
CA ASN A 69 4.03 10.56 3.15
C ASN A 69 5.55 10.37 3.26
N LYS A 70 6.29 10.63 2.17
CA LYS A 70 7.74 10.44 2.11
C LYS A 70 8.52 11.31 3.10
N ASN A 71 7.97 12.47 3.48
CA ASN A 71 8.60 13.42 4.39
C ASN A 71 8.34 13.05 5.86
N THR A 72 7.06 12.93 6.24
CA THR A 72 6.70 12.68 7.65
C THR A 72 6.80 11.22 8.06
N LYS A 73 7.05 10.32 7.10
CA LYS A 73 7.08 8.87 7.30
C LYS A 73 5.79 8.35 7.95
N LYS A 74 4.64 8.90 7.55
CA LYS A 74 3.32 8.43 7.99
C LYS A 74 2.54 7.86 6.82
N PHE A 75 1.77 6.80 7.03
CA PHE A 75 0.87 6.25 6.01
C PHE A 75 -0.60 6.33 6.41
N HIS A 76 -1.44 6.42 5.39
CA HIS A 76 -2.85 6.77 5.50
C HIS A 76 -3.70 5.91 4.56
N TYR A 77 -4.98 5.75 4.88
CA TYR A 77 -5.98 5.38 3.87
C TYR A 77 -6.30 6.54 2.92
N SER A 78 -6.84 6.24 1.74
CA SER A 78 -7.22 7.23 0.72
C SER A 78 -8.23 8.28 1.20
N HIS A 79 -9.11 7.91 2.14
CA HIS A 79 -10.14 8.77 2.71
C HIS A 79 -9.68 9.64 3.89
N CYS A 80 -8.42 9.54 4.32
CA CYS A 80 -7.93 10.32 5.46
C CYS A 80 -7.88 11.82 5.15
N SER A 81 -8.36 12.65 6.08
CA SER A 81 -8.35 14.11 5.96
C SER A 81 -6.95 14.68 5.71
N SER A 82 -5.92 14.11 6.36
CA SER A 82 -4.53 14.54 6.17
C SER A 82 -4.04 14.36 4.74
N VAL A 83 -4.57 13.40 3.96
CA VAL A 83 -4.17 13.19 2.56
C VAL A 83 -4.49 14.40 1.70
N LYS A 84 -5.59 15.09 1.98
CA LYS A 84 -6.03 16.27 1.24
C LYS A 84 -5.09 17.45 1.44
N THR A 85 -4.41 17.52 2.58
CA THR A 85 -3.46 18.60 2.92
C THR A 85 -2.00 18.22 2.64
N MET A 86 -1.72 16.97 2.23
CA MET A 86 -0.39 16.55 1.81
C MET A 86 -0.01 17.16 0.45
N LYS A 87 1.24 17.63 0.35
CA LYS A 87 1.85 18.00 -0.94
C LYS A 87 1.90 16.78 -1.86
N GLU A 88 1.54 16.95 -3.13
CA GLU A 88 1.51 15.86 -4.10
C GLU A 88 2.88 15.18 -4.26
N SER A 89 3.95 15.98 -4.28
CA SER A 89 5.34 15.49 -4.34
C SER A 89 5.75 14.58 -3.16
N ASN A 90 5.05 14.68 -2.03
CA ASN A 90 5.29 13.85 -0.84
C ASN A 90 4.41 12.61 -0.77
N LYS A 91 3.35 12.52 -1.58
CA LYS A 91 2.48 11.34 -1.63
C LYS A 91 3.20 10.20 -2.33
N TRP A 92 3.03 9.02 -1.79
CA TRP A 92 3.44 7.77 -2.40
C TRP A 92 2.30 6.78 -2.27
N HIS A 93 1.74 6.38 -3.40
CA HIS A 93 0.74 5.32 -3.47
C HIS A 93 1.46 3.98 -3.32
N PHE A 94 1.18 3.30 -2.23
CA PHE A 94 1.78 2.02 -1.89
C PHE A 94 0.69 0.94 -1.87
N GLU A 95 0.95 -0.18 -2.52
CA GLU A 95 0.07 -1.36 -2.49
C GLU A 95 0.87 -2.52 -1.93
N GLY A 96 0.44 -3.02 -0.77
CA GLY A 96 1.18 -3.99 0.00
C GLY A 96 0.56 -4.17 1.38
N THR A 97 1.32 -4.72 2.31
CA THR A 97 0.82 -4.95 3.67
C THR A 97 1.14 -3.78 4.58
N ARG A 98 0.38 -3.66 5.67
CA ARG A 98 0.67 -2.69 6.74
C ARG A 98 2.09 -2.89 7.30
N ASP A 99 2.46 -4.14 7.53
CA ASP A 99 3.72 -4.49 8.17
C ASP A 99 4.94 -4.16 7.29
N GLU A 100 4.78 -4.24 5.96
CA GLU A 100 5.82 -3.79 5.02
C GLU A 100 6.13 -2.30 5.17
N LEU A 101 5.12 -1.45 5.34
CA LEU A 101 5.33 -0.02 5.59
C LEU A 101 5.99 0.24 6.94
N ILE A 102 5.59 -0.51 7.98
CA ILE A 102 6.20 -0.43 9.30
C ILE A 102 7.67 -0.86 9.25
N ALA A 103 7.98 -1.96 8.55
CA ALA A 103 9.35 -2.43 8.33
C ALA A 103 10.20 -1.42 7.55
N GLN A 104 9.59 -0.63 6.66
CA GLN A 104 10.24 0.49 5.96
C GLN A 104 10.40 1.77 6.82
N GLY A 105 9.98 1.73 8.09
CA GLY A 105 10.09 2.85 9.02
C GLY A 105 8.96 3.87 8.92
N TYR A 106 7.82 3.51 8.32
CA TYR A 106 6.63 4.37 8.31
C TYR A 106 5.71 4.05 9.48
N ALA A 107 5.15 5.09 10.10
CA ALA A 107 4.19 4.97 11.19
C ALA A 107 2.73 5.10 10.67
N PRO A 108 1.78 4.34 11.24
CA PRO A 108 0.37 4.51 10.90
C PRO A 108 -0.13 5.88 11.34
N CYS A 109 -1.04 6.45 10.56
CA CYS A 109 -1.72 7.67 10.94
C CYS A 109 -2.65 7.42 12.15
N LYS A 110 -2.52 8.25 13.19
CA LYS A 110 -3.35 8.15 14.40
C LYS A 110 -4.83 8.52 14.17
N ILE A 111 -5.15 9.20 13.06
CA ILE A 111 -6.50 9.66 12.74
C ILE A 111 -7.29 8.56 12.02
N CYS A 112 -6.77 8.08 10.88
CA CYS A 112 -7.45 7.05 10.10
C CYS A 112 -7.11 5.61 10.52
N LYS A 113 -6.13 5.44 11.42
CA LYS A 113 -5.73 4.16 12.04
C LYS A 113 -5.70 2.98 11.06
N PRO A 114 -4.86 3.07 10.01
CA PRO A 114 -4.61 1.93 9.14
C PRO A 114 -3.87 0.80 9.84
#